data_AF-A0A1V5JWT0-F1
#
_entry.id   AF-A0A1V5JWT0-F1
#
_cell.length_a   1.000
_cell.length_b   1.000
_cell.length_c   1.000
_cell.angle_alpha   90.00
_cell.angle_beta   90.00
_cell.angle_gamma   90.00
#
_symmetry.space_group_name_H-M   'P 1'
#
loop_
_entity.id
_entity.type
_entity.pdbx_description
1 polymer ?
#
loop_
_entity_poly.entity_id
_entity_poly.type
_entity_poly.pdbx_seq_one_letter_code
_entity_poly.pdbx_strand_id
1 'polypeptide(L)'
;MYEGEQKTGKSKNIPLNAAAKSALRRYLRTASPQESDAPLFPSRQRKSGAVDPIFRVMAWVTLQRATEATGIKGSIGTPALRKTFGHYLYKNGVDLTGIMRLWYRAGS
;
A
#
# COMPACT_ATOMS: atom_id res chain seq x y z
N MET A 1 8.55 -4.92 22.99
CA MET A 1 9.62 -5.17 22.01
C MET A 1 8.96 -5.31 20.65
N TYR A 2 9.16 -4.36 19.74
CA TYR A 2 8.72 -4.49 18.35
C TYR A 2 9.97 -4.76 17.54
N GLU A 3 10.11 -5.98 17.04
CA GLU A 3 11.20 -6.35 16.14
C GLU A 3 11.14 -5.47 14.91
N GLY A 4 12.17 -4.65 14.71
CA GLY A 4 12.35 -3.90 13.47
C GLY A 4 12.56 -4.91 12.36
N GLU A 5 11.57 -5.05 11.48
CA GLU A 5 11.75 -5.79 10.24
C GLU A 5 12.98 -5.23 9.52
N GLN A 6 14.04 -6.03 9.45
CA GLN A 6 15.16 -5.75 8.58
C GLN A 6 14.61 -5.66 7.15
N LYS A 7 14.77 -4.50 6.52
CA LYS A 7 14.50 -4.33 5.09
C LYS A 7 15.46 -5.24 4.32
N THR A 8 15.07 -6.48 4.09
CA THR A 8 15.78 -7.35 3.16
C THR A 8 15.68 -6.64 1.81
N GLY A 9 16.81 -6.21 1.24
CA GLY A 9 16.92 -5.39 0.02
C GLY A 9 16.42 -6.06 -1.28
N LYS A 10 15.45 -6.97 -1.18
CA LYS A 10 14.82 -7.68 -2.29
C LYS A 10 13.56 -6.92 -2.69
N SER A 11 13.65 -6.17 -3.78
CA SER A 11 12.49 -5.51 -4.41
C SER A 11 11.54 -6.55 -4.97
N LYS A 12 10.24 -6.46 -4.63
CA LYS A 12 9.17 -7.23 -5.28
C LYS A 12 8.42 -6.34 -6.26
N ASN A 13 8.30 -6.80 -7.50
CA ASN A 13 7.48 -6.13 -8.50
C ASN A 13 6.01 -6.56 -8.30
N ILE A 14 5.16 -5.61 -7.91
CA ILE A 14 3.72 -5.82 -7.76
C ILE A 14 3.02 -5.20 -8.96
N PRO A 15 2.25 -5.96 -9.76
CA PRO A 15 1.52 -5.41 -10.88
C PRO A 15 0.41 -4.47 -10.37
N LEU A 16 0.38 -3.25 -10.91
CA LEU A 16 -0.68 -2.27 -10.66
C LEU A 16 -1.63 -2.23 -11.85
N ASN A 17 -2.94 -2.23 -11.58
CA ASN A 17 -3.95 -2.04 -12.61
C ASN A 17 -3.98 -0.59 -13.13
N ALA A 18 -4.67 -0.36 -14.24
CA ALA A 18 -4.72 0.97 -14.88
C ALA A 18 -5.29 2.05 -13.96
N ALA A 19 -6.31 1.72 -13.15
CA ALA A 19 -6.93 2.64 -12.20
C ALA A 19 -5.95 3.09 -11.11
N ALA A 20 -5.22 2.14 -10.49
CA ALA A 20 -4.21 2.41 -9.47
C ALA A 20 -3.05 3.24 -10.04
N LYS A 21 -2.57 2.90 -11.24
CA LYS A 21 -1.55 3.69 -11.94
C LYS A 21 -2.02 5.13 -12.20
N SER A 22 -3.28 5.31 -12.62
CA SER A 22 -3.85 6.63 -12.87
C SER A 22 -3.97 7.46 -11.58
N ALA A 23 -4.48 6.85 -10.51
CA ALA A 23 -4.57 7.49 -9.20
C ALA A 23 -3.19 7.89 -8.66
N LEU A 24 -2.19 7.01 -8.80
CA LEU A 24 -0.81 7.29 -8.37
C LEU A 24 -0.20 8.45 -9.18
N ARG A 25 -0.36 8.47 -10.50
CA ARG A 25 0.11 9.58 -11.33
C ARG A 25 -0.55 10.91 -10.95
N ARG A 26 -1.86 10.90 -10.71
CA ARG A 26 -2.59 12.09 -10.24
C ARG A 26 -2.03 12.57 -8.90
N TYR A 27 -1.81 11.64 -7.97
CA TYR A 27 -1.22 11.93 -6.67
C TYR A 27 0.16 12.55 -6.80
N LEU A 28 1.07 11.94 -7.56
CA LEU A 28 2.45 12.41 -7.74
C LEU A 28 2.51 13.84 -8.31
N ARG A 29 1.62 14.17 -9.26
CA ARG A 29 1.53 15.53 -9.81
C ARG A 29 1.11 16.57 -8.78
N THR A 30 0.27 16.19 -7.81
CA THR A 30 -0.19 17.10 -6.75
C THR A 30 0.70 17.13 -5.52
N ALA A 31 1.38 16.01 -5.24
CA ALA A 31 2.17 15.84 -4.03
C ALA A 31 3.59 16.37 -4.18
N SER A 32 4.10 16.52 -5.43
CA SER A 32 5.46 16.95 -5.78
C SER A 32 6.48 16.56 -4.70
N PRO A 33 6.82 15.27 -4.55
CA PRO A 33 7.87 14.88 -3.63
C PRO A 33 9.13 15.67 -4.00
N GLN A 34 9.52 16.59 -3.13
CA GLN A 34 10.54 17.59 -3.43
C GLN A 34 11.95 16.98 -3.56
N GLU A 35 12.10 15.71 -3.16
CA GLU A 35 13.37 14.99 -3.16
C GLU A 35 13.17 13.52 -3.55
N SER A 36 14.16 12.96 -4.25
CA SER A 36 14.18 11.58 -4.74
C SER A 36 14.08 10.53 -3.63
N ASP A 37 14.56 10.86 -2.43
CA ASP A 37 14.58 9.98 -1.26
C ASP A 37 13.44 10.26 -0.28
N ALA A 38 12.53 11.19 -0.62
CA ALA A 38 11.39 11.50 0.23
C ALA A 38 10.39 10.33 0.29
N PRO A 39 9.71 10.10 1.43
CA PRO A 39 8.64 9.12 1.51
C PRO A 39 7.53 9.40 0.49
N LEU A 40 7.11 8.35 -0.25
CA LEU A 40 6.02 8.44 -1.24
C LEU A 40 4.72 8.96 -0.61
N PHE A 41 4.44 8.59 0.64
CA PHE A 41 3.30 9.09 1.41
C PHE A 41 3.81 9.78 2.67
N PRO A 42 4.07 11.10 2.60
CA PRO A 42 4.58 11.85 3.74
C PRO A 42 3.47 12.12 4.76
N SER A 43 3.86 12.12 6.04
CA SER A 43 3.03 12.58 7.15
C SER A 43 2.76 14.07 7.03
N ARG A 44 1.54 14.48 7.42
CA ARG A 44 1.17 15.90 7.53
C ARG A 44 1.86 16.59 8.72
N GLN A 45 2.22 15.82 9.74
CA GLN A 45 2.97 16.28 10.90
C GLN A 45 4.46 16.05 10.65
N ARG A 46 5.27 17.10 10.79
CA ARG A 46 6.72 17.01 10.85
C ARG A 46 7.12 16.87 12.32
N LYS A 47 7.72 15.74 12.72
CA LYS A 47 8.15 15.57 14.12
C LYS A 47 9.60 15.95 14.36
N SER A 48 10.46 15.82 13.35
CA SER A 48 11.92 16.02 13.50
C SER A 48 12.50 17.07 12.54
N GLY A 49 11.69 18.00 12.03
CA GLY A 49 12.08 18.93 10.96
C GLY A 49 12.19 18.30 9.56
N ALA A 50 12.36 16.97 9.50
CA ALA A 50 12.33 16.17 8.28
C ALA A 50 10.91 15.73 7.87
N VAL A 51 10.78 15.27 6.63
CA VAL A 51 9.55 14.67 6.09
C VAL A 51 9.49 13.20 6.49
N ASP A 52 8.66 12.90 7.51
CA ASP A 52 8.44 11.54 7.99
C ASP A 52 7.39 10.80 7.13
N PRO A 53 7.47 9.46 6.97
CA PRO A 53 6.39 8.69 6.37
C PRO A 53 5.11 8.70 7.23
N ILE A 54 3.94 8.47 6.63
CA ILE A 54 2.71 8.30 7.40
C ILE A 54 2.82 7.15 8.41
N PHE A 55 2.32 7.38 9.62
CA PHE A 55 2.19 6.32 10.61
C PHE A 55 1.21 5.24 10.15
N ARG A 56 1.47 3.97 10.49
CA ARG A 56 0.60 2.83 10.14
C ARG A 56 -0.84 3.02 10.57
N VAL A 57 -1.04 3.55 11.78
CA VAL A 57 -2.38 3.85 12.32
C VAL A 57 -3.07 4.91 11.46
N MET A 58 -2.35 5.94 11.00
CA MET A 58 -2.92 6.98 10.13
C MET A 58 -3.29 6.45 8.74
N ALA A 59 -2.54 5.49 8.20
CA ALA A 59 -2.92 4.81 6.96
C ALA A 59 -4.25 4.06 7.13
N TRP A 60 -4.42 3.34 8.26
CA TRP A 60 -5.68 2.65 8.58
C TRP A 60 -6.84 3.63 8.75
N VAL A 61 -6.65 4.72 9.52
CA VAL A 61 -7.69 5.75 9.70
C VAL A 61 -8.09 6.39 8.38
N THR A 62 -7.12 6.68 7.51
CA THR A 62 -7.38 7.28 6.19
C THR A 62 -8.20 6.35 5.31
N LEU A 63 -7.88 5.05 5.33
CA LEU A 63 -8.63 4.03 4.59
C LEU A 63 -10.05 3.87 5.13
N GLN A 64 -10.21 3.87 6.45
CA GLN A 64 -11.52 3.76 7.11
C GLN A 64 -12.42 4.96 6.74
N ARG A 65 -11.88 6.18 6.79
CA ARG A 65 -12.60 7.39 6.35
C ARG A 65 -12.98 7.35 4.88
N ALA A 66 -12.10 6.86 4.01
CA ALA A 66 -12.42 6.69 2.60
C ALA A 66 -13.55 5.68 2.39
N THR A 67 -13.57 4.61 3.18
CA THR A 67 -14.63 3.59 3.15
C THR A 67 -15.98 4.19 3.56
N GLU A 68 -16.01 4.93 4.67
CA GLU A 68 -17.20 5.64 5.16
C GLU A 68 -17.75 6.63 4.14
N ALA A 69 -16.89 7.42 3.50
CA ALA A 69 -17.28 8.38 2.47
C ALA A 69 -17.92 7.73 1.23
N THR A 70 -17.63 6.46 0.97
CA THR A 70 -18.23 5.71 -0.15
C THR A 70 -19.52 4.97 0.22
N GLY A 71 -19.95 5.02 1.49
CA GLY A 71 -21.17 4.35 1.96
C GLY A 71 -21.03 2.83 2.09
N ILE A 72 -19.82 2.27 2.01
CA ILE A 72 -19.60 0.83 2.20
C ILE A 72 -19.80 0.50 3.68
N LYS A 73 -20.74 -0.42 3.95
CA LYS A 73 -21.04 -0.88 5.31
C LYS A 73 -19.95 -1.85 5.78
N GLY A 74 -19.22 -1.47 6.84
CA GLY A 74 -18.21 -2.31 7.49
C GLY A 74 -16.80 -1.68 7.46
N SER A 75 -15.91 -2.17 8.32
CA SER A 75 -14.50 -1.74 8.32
C SER A 75 -13.72 -2.53 7.26
N ILE A 76 -13.30 -1.86 6.19
CA ILE A 76 -12.38 -2.43 5.21
C ILE A 76 -10.95 -2.15 5.67
N GLY A 77 -10.36 -3.10 6.39
CA GLY A 77 -8.96 -3.03 6.78
C GLY A 77 -7.99 -3.44 5.66
N THR A 78 -6.70 -3.18 5.89
CA THR A 78 -5.63 -3.65 4.99
C THR A 78 -5.62 -5.16 4.73
N PRO A 79 -5.99 -6.06 5.68
CA PRO A 79 -6.07 -7.50 5.38
C PRO A 79 -7.22 -7.84 4.42
N ALA A 80 -8.35 -7.13 4.51
CA ALA A 80 -9.48 -7.32 3.62
C ALA A 80 -9.11 -6.95 2.18
N LEU A 81 -8.47 -5.78 1.99
CA LEU A 81 -7.97 -5.35 0.68
C LEU A 81 -7.01 -6.38 0.05
N ARG A 82 -6.11 -6.95 0.85
CA ARG A 82 -5.18 -7.98 0.37
C ARG A 82 -5.92 -9.22 -0.10
N LYS A 83 -6.91 -9.71 0.67
CA LYS A 83 -7.75 -10.86 0.28
C LYS A 83 -8.52 -10.57 -1.01
N THR A 84 -9.14 -9.39 -1.11
CA THR A 84 -9.85 -8.94 -2.30
C THR A 84 -8.93 -8.90 -3.52
N PHE A 85 -7.72 -8.36 -3.39
CA PHE A 85 -6.75 -8.34 -4.48
C PHE A 85 -6.37 -9.75 -4.96
N GLY A 86 -6.08 -10.67 -4.05
CA GLY A 86 -5.79 -12.07 -4.43
C GLY A 86 -6.98 -12.78 -5.05
N HIS A 87 -8.18 -12.55 -4.52
CA HIS A 87 -9.41 -13.10 -5.09
C HIS A 87 -9.61 -12.63 -6.54
N TYR A 88 -9.37 -11.34 -6.83
CA TYR A 88 -9.43 -10.83 -8.20
C TYR A 88 -8.34 -11.42 -9.09
N LEU A 89 -7.11 -11.62 -8.60
CA LEU A 89 -6.07 -12.29 -9.39
C LEU A 89 -6.46 -13.73 -9.73
N TYR A 90 -6.99 -14.48 -8.76
CA TYR A 90 -7.47 -15.84 -8.96
C TYR A 90 -8.60 -15.88 -9.99
N LYS A 91 -9.59 -14.97 -9.84
CA LYS A 91 -10.71 -14.85 -10.79
C LYS A 91 -10.26 -14.47 -12.21
N ASN A 92 -9.15 -13.75 -12.35
CA ASN A 92 -8.56 -13.39 -13.64
C ASN A 92 -7.58 -14.46 -14.19
N GLY A 93 -7.57 -15.67 -13.62
CA GLY A 93 -6.81 -16.80 -14.16
C GLY A 93 -5.35 -16.89 -13.68
N VAL A 94 -4.95 -16.10 -12.68
CA VAL A 94 -3.63 -16.28 -12.05
C VAL A 94 -3.68 -17.51 -11.15
N ASP A 95 -2.73 -18.42 -11.33
CA ASP A 95 -2.62 -19.63 -10.51
C ASP A 95 -2.38 -19.29 -9.03
N LEU A 96 -2.83 -20.18 -8.14
CA LEU A 96 -2.65 -20.01 -6.70
C LEU A 96 -1.16 -19.87 -6.34
N THR A 97 -0.28 -20.63 -7.02
CA THR A 97 1.16 -20.57 -6.83
C THR A 97 1.74 -19.20 -7.20
N GLY A 98 1.26 -18.56 -8.26
CA GLY A 98 1.64 -17.20 -8.66
C GLY A 98 1.17 -16.14 -7.65
N ILE A 99 -0.06 -16.26 -7.15
CA ILE A 99 -0.58 -15.38 -6.09
C ILE A 99 0.23 -15.56 -4.80
N MET A 100 0.55 -16.81 -4.43
CA MET A 100 1.41 -17.11 -3.29
C MET A 100 2.82 -16.55 -3.47
N ARG A 101 3.44 -16.68 -4.65
CA ARG A 101 4.75 -16.06 -4.95
C ARG A 101 4.72 -14.54 -4.89
N LEU A 102 3.60 -13.91 -5.26
CA LEU A 102 3.43 -12.46 -5.16
C LEU A 102 3.36 -12.01 -3.68
N TRP A 103 2.68 -12.80 -2.85
CA TRP A 103 2.45 -12.50 -1.43
C TRP A 103 3.60 -12.89 -0.52
N TYR A 104 3.98 -14.16 -0.56
CA TYR A 104 5.05 -14.74 0.22
C TYR A 104 6.35 -14.56 -0.54
N ARG A 105 7.47 -14.51 0.18
CA ARG A 105 8.77 -14.54 -0.49
C ARG A 105 8.95 -15.96 -1.03
N ALA A 106 9.32 -16.12 -2.30
CA ALA A 106 9.78 -17.41 -2.79
C ALA A 106 10.96 -17.82 -1.90
N GLY A 107 10.76 -18.84 -1.07
CA GLY A 107 11.83 -19.50 -0.36
C GLY A 107 12.70 -20.19 -1.41
N SER A 108 13.94 -19.74 -1.52
CA SER A 108 15.07 -20.56 -1.93
C SER A 108 15.58 -21.26 -0.69
#